data_AF-A0A182G750-F1
#
_entry.id   AF-A0A182G750-F1
#
_cell.length_a   1.000
_cell.length_b   1.000
_cell.length_c   1.000
_cell.angle_alpha   90.00
_cell.angle_beta   90.00
_cell.angle_gamma   90.00
#
_symmetry.space_group_name_H-M   'P 1'
#
loop_
_entity.id
_entity.type
_entity.pdbx_description
1 polymer ?
#
loop_
_entity_poly.entity_id
_entity_poly.type
_entity_poly.pdbx_seq_one_letter_code
_entity_poly.pdbx_strand_id
1 'polypeptide(L)'
;MQKLWKNKMDWDDRLDEELLDDWRYFLNALPLAEDFRVPRRVISEEAARIEIHGFADASNTAYGACVYLRSVHSDGTASSSLVTSKSKVCSITPMSIPRKELMAALLLHRLVKKVVDAMELEHVPVTLWSDSQVVIAWLKAVGLPASIREESCSRDYKRK
;
A
#
# COMPACT_ATOMS: atom_id res chain seq x y z
N MET A 1 -8.88 2.30 -18.54
CA MET A 1 -8.29 1.10 -19.19
C MET A 1 -8.98 -0.21 -18.83
N GLN A 2 -8.98 -0.70 -17.57
CA GLN A 2 -9.60 -2.02 -17.27
C GLN A 2 -11.11 -2.08 -17.63
N LYS A 3 -11.85 -0.98 -17.43
CA LYS A 3 -13.25 -0.87 -17.85
C LYS A 3 -13.42 -1.05 -19.38
N LEU A 4 -12.53 -0.47 -20.18
CA LEU A 4 -12.54 -0.60 -21.65
C LEU A 4 -12.41 -2.06 -22.09
N TRP A 5 -11.48 -2.80 -21.49
CA TRP A 5 -11.29 -4.21 -21.78
C TRP A 5 -12.48 -5.08 -21.39
N LYS A 6 -13.14 -4.76 -20.27
CA LYS A 6 -14.39 -5.44 -19.89
C LYS A 6 -15.51 -5.18 -20.91
N ASN A 7 -15.54 -3.97 -21.48
CA ASN A 7 -16.50 -3.57 -22.49
C ASN A 7 -16.10 -4.03 -23.92
N LYS A 8 -14.97 -4.75 -24.06
CA LYS A 8 -14.44 -5.24 -25.35
C LYS A 8 -14.33 -4.15 -26.43
N MET A 9 -13.95 -2.94 -26.01
CA MET A 9 -13.75 -1.82 -26.93
C MET A 9 -12.40 -1.91 -27.61
N ASP A 10 -12.36 -1.65 -28.91
CA ASP A 10 -11.15 -1.46 -29.68
C ASP A 10 -10.57 -0.07 -29.46
N TRP A 11 -9.32 0.14 -29.90
CA TRP A 11 -8.58 1.38 -29.66
C TRP A 11 -9.22 2.62 -30.28
N ASP A 12 -9.91 2.44 -31.42
CA ASP A 12 -10.54 3.52 -32.19
C ASP A 12 -12.04 3.69 -31.86
N ASP A 13 -12.58 2.88 -30.96
CA ASP A 13 -13.98 2.96 -30.57
C ASP A 13 -14.26 4.23 -29.76
N ARG A 14 -15.43 4.82 -30.01
CA ARG A 14 -15.87 5.99 -29.25
C ARG A 14 -16.23 5.55 -27.82
N LEU A 15 -15.61 6.21 -26.84
CA LEU A 15 -15.94 6.06 -25.43
C LEU A 15 -17.39 6.47 -25.16
N ASP A 16 -18.06 5.76 -24.24
CA ASP A 16 -19.34 6.19 -23.69
C ASP A 16 -19.16 7.42 -22.79
N GLU A 17 -20.28 8.09 -22.45
CA GLU A 17 -20.22 9.33 -21.66
C GLU A 17 -19.60 9.12 -20.27
N GLU A 18 -19.90 7.99 -19.62
CA GLU A 18 -19.36 7.67 -18.29
C GLU A 18 -17.82 7.54 -18.32
N LEU A 19 -17.28 6.80 -19.30
CA LEU A 19 -15.84 6.62 -19.46
C LEU A 19 -15.15 7.92 -19.89
N LEU A 20 -15.82 8.76 -20.69
CA LEU A 20 -15.31 10.08 -21.06
C LEU A 20 -15.19 10.99 -19.84
N ASP A 21 -16.17 10.96 -18.95
CA ASP A 21 -16.16 11.77 -17.74
C ASP A 21 -15.07 11.31 -16.76
N ASP A 22 -14.91 9.99 -16.56
CA ASP A 22 -13.78 9.42 -15.82
C ASP A 22 -12.42 9.86 -16.41
N TRP A 23 -12.31 9.85 -17.75
CA TRP A 23 -11.09 10.25 -18.44
C TRP A 23 -10.79 11.74 -18.29
N ARG A 24 -11.80 12.59 -18.44
CA ARG A 24 -11.69 14.04 -18.24
C ARG A 24 -11.33 14.37 -16.80
N TYR A 25 -11.94 13.70 -15.83
CA TYR A 25 -11.60 13.85 -14.42
C TYR A 25 -10.13 13.54 -14.19
N PHE A 26 -9.64 12.41 -14.70
CA PHE A 26 -8.23 12.03 -14.60
C PHE A 26 -7.31 13.09 -15.24
N LEU A 27 -7.61 13.53 -16.46
CA LEU A 27 -6.83 14.56 -17.15
C LEU A 27 -6.78 15.88 -16.38
N ASN A 28 -7.90 16.30 -15.79
CA ASN A 28 -7.98 17.53 -14.99
C ASN A 28 -7.24 17.41 -13.65
N ALA A 29 -7.02 16.20 -13.15
CA ALA A 29 -6.22 15.95 -11.96
C ALA A 29 -4.71 15.91 -12.25
N LEU A 30 -4.28 15.66 -13.49
CA LEU A 30 -2.86 15.57 -13.85
C LEU A 30 -2.03 16.82 -13.49
N PRO A 31 -2.52 18.06 -13.69
CA PRO A 31 -1.78 19.26 -13.29
C PRO A 31 -1.43 19.29 -11.78
N LEU A 32 -2.22 18.65 -10.92
CA LEU A 32 -1.92 18.57 -9.48
C LEU A 32 -0.61 17.81 -9.20
N ALA A 33 -0.17 16.95 -10.12
CA ALA A 33 1.10 16.24 -10.01
C ALA A 33 2.32 17.14 -10.27
N GLU A 34 2.15 18.27 -10.96
CA GLU A 34 3.24 19.20 -11.26
C GLU A 34 3.78 19.88 -10.00
N ASP A 35 2.91 20.18 -9.04
CA ASP A 35 3.26 20.79 -7.75
C ASP A 35 3.60 19.76 -6.67
N PHE A 36 3.37 18.47 -6.93
CA PHE A 36 3.67 17.43 -5.97
C PHE A 36 5.18 17.30 -5.78
N ARG A 37 5.65 17.38 -4.52
CA ARG A 37 7.06 17.22 -4.16
C ARG A 37 7.19 16.10 -3.14
N VAL A 38 8.05 15.13 -3.45
CA VAL A 38 8.45 14.08 -2.50
C VAL A 38 9.84 14.41 -1.97
N PRO A 39 10.01 14.61 -0.65
CA PRO A 39 11.32 14.79 -0.07
C PRO A 39 12.22 13.59 -0.39
N ARG A 40 13.39 13.83 -1.00
CA ARG A 40 14.35 12.77 -1.36
C ARG A 40 14.92 12.06 -0.12
N ARG A 41 14.99 12.78 0.99
CA ARG A 41 15.58 12.31 2.23
C ARG A 41 14.52 11.61 3.08
N VAL A 42 14.78 10.35 3.41
CA VAL A 42 13.82 9.47 4.09
C VAL A 42 14.19 9.23 5.56
N ILE A 43 15.47 9.36 5.91
CA ILE A 43 15.99 9.20 7.28
C ILE A 43 16.48 10.55 7.79
N SER A 44 16.03 10.95 8.98
CA SER A 44 16.48 12.19 9.62
C SER A 44 17.92 12.07 10.18
N GLU A 45 18.73 13.14 10.18
CA GLU A 45 20.11 13.13 10.74
C GLU A 45 20.12 12.87 12.24
N GLU A 46 19.10 13.40 12.91
CA GLU A 46 18.99 13.42 14.36
C GLU A 46 18.15 12.24 14.87
N ALA A 47 17.94 11.23 14.02
CA ALA A 47 17.19 10.04 14.39
C ALA A 47 17.98 9.22 15.42
N ALA A 48 17.47 9.14 16.65
CA ALA A 48 18.03 8.29 17.69
C ALA A 48 17.72 6.80 17.43
N ARG A 49 16.58 6.52 16.80
CA ARG A 49 16.21 5.18 16.34
C ARG A 49 15.42 5.25 15.05
N ILE A 50 15.50 4.16 14.28
CA ILE A 50 14.78 3.99 13.02
C ILE A 50 13.92 2.74 13.13
N GLU A 51 12.72 2.78 12.57
CA GLU A 51 11.76 1.68 12.51
C GLU A 51 11.21 1.57 11.08
N ILE A 52 11.02 0.36 10.58
CA ILE A 52 10.37 0.11 9.27
C ILE A 52 8.92 -0.31 9.51
N HIS A 53 7.99 0.37 8.87
CA HIS A 53 6.56 0.05 8.91
C HIS A 53 6.03 -0.24 7.52
N GLY A 54 5.52 -1.45 7.33
CA GLY A 54 4.89 -1.88 6.09
C GLY A 54 3.38 -1.97 6.24
N PHE A 55 2.61 -1.52 5.25
CA PHE A 55 1.15 -1.63 5.26
C PHE A 55 0.68 -2.35 3.99
N ALA A 56 -0.26 -3.27 4.15
CA ALA A 56 -0.88 -4.02 3.06
C ALA A 56 -2.40 -3.77 3.08
N ASP A 57 -2.94 -3.48 1.91
CA ASP A 57 -4.37 -3.21 1.72
C ASP A 57 -4.84 -3.81 0.39
N ALA A 58 -6.10 -4.25 0.34
CA ALA A 58 -6.73 -4.68 -0.88
C ALA A 58 -8.18 -4.18 -1.01
N SER A 59 -8.56 -3.94 -2.26
CA SER A 59 -9.92 -3.58 -2.64
C SER A 59 -10.43 -4.52 -3.73
N ASN A 60 -11.64 -4.25 -4.20
CA ASN A 60 -12.19 -5.01 -5.31
C ASN A 60 -11.42 -4.83 -6.62
N THR A 61 -10.77 -3.67 -6.81
CA THR A 61 -10.14 -3.27 -8.08
C THR A 61 -8.63 -3.43 -8.08
N ALA A 62 -7.97 -3.33 -6.93
CA ALA A 62 -6.53 -3.42 -6.81
C ALA A 62 -6.11 -3.93 -5.42
N TYR A 63 -4.89 -4.39 -5.30
CA TYR A 63 -4.24 -4.62 -4.01
C TYR A 63 -2.85 -4.00 -4.02
N GLY A 64 -2.36 -3.59 -2.86
CA GLY A 64 -1.13 -2.83 -2.77
C GLY A 64 -0.44 -2.97 -1.43
N ALA A 65 0.78 -2.46 -1.41
CA ALA A 65 1.59 -2.35 -0.22
C ALA A 65 2.42 -1.07 -0.25
N CYS A 66 2.67 -0.50 0.91
CA CYS A 66 3.59 0.63 1.08
C CYS A 66 4.52 0.41 2.28
N VAL A 67 5.70 1.01 2.22
CA VAL A 67 6.73 0.90 3.25
C VAL A 67 7.14 2.30 3.66
N TYR A 68 7.05 2.57 4.95
CA TYR A 68 7.48 3.78 5.61
C TYR A 68 8.70 3.52 6.47
N LEU A 69 9.60 4.49 6.53
CA LEU A 69 10.60 4.59 7.57
C LEU A 69 10.12 5.61 8.59
N ARG A 70 10.20 5.23 9.86
CA ARG A 70 9.90 6.09 10.99
C ARG A 70 11.20 6.40 11.71
N SER A 71 11.56 7.67 11.73
CA SER A 71 12.69 8.20 12.52
C SER A 71 12.13 8.68 13.86
N VAL A 72 12.71 8.23 14.97
CA VAL A 72 12.36 8.74 16.29
C VAL A 72 13.56 9.44 16.91
N HIS A 73 13.33 10.66 17.36
CA HIS A 73 14.32 11.57 17.90
C HIS A 73 14.51 11.35 19.41
N SER A 74 15.58 11.91 19.97
CA SER A 74 15.92 11.80 21.39
C SER A 74 14.90 12.50 22.31
N ASP A 75 14.21 13.53 21.82
CA ASP A 75 13.12 14.23 22.50
C ASP A 75 11.79 13.47 22.49
N GLY A 76 11.74 12.30 21.84
CA GLY A 76 10.55 11.46 21.71
C GLY A 76 9.66 11.82 20.52
N THR A 77 9.95 12.87 19.76
CA THR A 77 9.23 13.18 18.53
C THR A 77 9.54 12.16 17.44
N ALA A 78 8.59 11.92 16.54
CA ALA A 78 8.76 10.98 15.46
C ALA A 78 8.31 11.58 14.13
N SER A 79 9.08 11.31 13.08
CA SER A 79 8.74 11.63 11.70
C SER A 79 8.66 10.34 10.89
N SER A 80 7.77 10.28 9.92
CA SER A 80 7.66 9.16 8.99
C SER A 80 7.81 9.63 7.55
N SER A 81 8.40 8.79 6.71
CA SER A 81 8.61 9.07 5.29
C SER A 81 8.35 7.81 4.48
N LEU A 82 7.60 7.97 3.38
CA LEU A 82 7.30 6.89 2.45
C LEU A 82 8.58 6.54 1.69
N VAL A 83 9.04 5.29 1.81
CA VAL A 83 10.22 4.79 1.07
C VAL A 83 9.82 4.33 -0.32
N THR A 84 8.79 3.48 -0.37
CA THR A 84 8.33 2.86 -1.60
C THR A 84 6.91 2.34 -1.43
N SER A 85 6.19 2.29 -2.54
CA SER A 85 4.89 1.65 -2.63
C SER A 85 4.79 0.84 -3.90
N LYS A 86 3.93 -0.17 -3.88
CA LYS A 86 3.64 -1.01 -5.03
C LYS A 86 2.18 -1.42 -5.01
N SER A 87 1.49 -1.17 -6.10
CA SER A 87 0.11 -1.61 -6.31
C SER A 87 0.02 -2.53 -7.53
N LYS A 88 -1.02 -3.36 -7.56
CA LYS A 88 -1.37 -4.22 -8.69
C LYS A 88 -2.87 -4.16 -8.91
N VAL A 89 -3.26 -3.93 -10.16
CA VAL A 89 -4.66 -4.02 -10.58
C VAL A 89 -5.09 -5.48 -10.52
N CYS A 90 -6.26 -5.75 -9.94
CA CYS A 90 -6.82 -7.09 -9.88
C CYS A 90 -7.12 -7.60 -11.29
N SER A 91 -6.98 -8.91 -11.52
CA SER A 91 -7.43 -9.53 -12.76
C SER A 91 -8.94 -9.33 -12.94
N ILE A 92 -9.40 -9.38 -14.20
CA ILE A 92 -10.83 -9.38 -14.54
C ILE A 92 -11.50 -10.66 -13.99
N THR A 93 -10.74 -11.76 -13.89
CA THR A 93 -11.22 -13.01 -13.30
C THR A 93 -11.57 -12.80 -11.82
N PRO A 94 -12.75 -13.23 -11.36
CA PRO A 94 -13.20 -13.00 -9.99
C PRO A 94 -12.25 -13.66 -8.99
N MET A 95 -11.92 -12.91 -7.95
CA MET A 95 -11.09 -13.33 -6.84
C MET A 95 -11.74 -12.84 -5.55
N SER A 96 -11.77 -13.68 -4.52
CA SER A 96 -12.31 -13.30 -3.22
C SER A 96 -11.47 -12.21 -2.57
N ILE A 97 -12.11 -11.35 -1.77
CA ILE A 97 -11.42 -10.29 -1.02
C ILE A 97 -10.30 -10.88 -0.14
N PRO A 98 -10.51 -11.94 0.67
CA PRO A 98 -9.44 -12.50 1.49
C PRO A 98 -8.20 -12.96 0.71
N ARG A 99 -8.39 -13.43 -0.52
CA ARG A 99 -7.26 -13.81 -1.37
C ARG A 99 -6.49 -12.59 -1.87
N LYS A 100 -7.17 -11.49 -2.19
CA LYS A 100 -6.51 -10.23 -2.57
C LYS A 100 -5.75 -9.63 -1.39
N GLU A 101 -6.34 -9.67 -0.19
CA GLU A 101 -5.66 -9.27 1.05
C GLU A 101 -4.39 -10.09 1.30
N LEU A 102 -4.47 -11.41 1.12
CA LEU A 102 -3.31 -12.29 1.27
C LEU A 102 -2.23 -11.97 0.21
N MET A 103 -2.64 -11.63 -1.01
CA MET A 103 -1.71 -11.19 -2.05
C MET A 103 -1.08 -9.82 -1.75
N ALA A 104 -1.81 -8.89 -1.11
CA ALA A 104 -1.29 -7.63 -0.60
C ALA A 104 -0.22 -7.88 0.47
N ALA A 105 -0.49 -8.76 1.44
CA ALA A 105 0.46 -9.15 2.47
C ALA A 105 1.74 -9.79 1.88
N LEU A 106 1.60 -10.66 0.88
CA LEU A 106 2.74 -11.24 0.16
C LEU A 106 3.54 -10.17 -0.58
N LEU A 107 2.85 -9.22 -1.23
CA LEU A 107 3.47 -8.09 -1.91
C LEU A 107 4.27 -7.24 -0.93
N LEU A 108 3.70 -6.97 0.24
CA LEU A 108 4.34 -6.20 1.30
C LEU A 108 5.61 -6.88 1.81
N HIS A 109 5.55 -8.18 2.13
CA HIS A 109 6.71 -8.92 2.59
C HIS A 109 7.87 -8.83 1.58
N ARG A 110 7.58 -9.02 0.29
CA ARG A 110 8.58 -8.89 -0.78
C ARG A 110 9.12 -7.47 -0.92
N LEU A 111 8.26 -6.46 -0.73
CA LEU A 111 8.65 -5.06 -0.85
C LEU A 111 9.58 -4.66 0.31
N VAL A 112 9.24 -5.04 1.54
CA VAL A 112 10.06 -4.77 2.72
C VAL A 112 11.40 -5.47 2.63
N LYS A 113 11.44 -6.75 2.21
CA LYS A 113 12.71 -7.45 2.01
C LYS A 113 13.63 -6.67 1.06
N LYS A 114 13.11 -6.19 -0.07
CA LYS A 114 13.89 -5.37 -1.01
C LYS A 114 14.38 -4.06 -0.42
N VAL A 115 13.58 -3.41 0.42
CA VAL A 115 13.97 -2.16 1.09
C VAL A 115 15.10 -2.41 2.09
N VAL A 116 14.97 -3.46 2.91
CA VAL A 116 16.00 -3.86 3.88
C VAL A 116 17.31 -4.18 3.16
N ASP A 117 17.25 -4.99 2.10
CA ASP A 117 18.44 -5.38 1.32
C ASP A 117 19.08 -4.16 0.63
N ALA A 118 18.29 -3.26 0.04
CA ALA A 118 18.81 -2.12 -0.72
C ALA A 118 19.33 -0.96 0.13
N MET A 119 18.88 -0.86 1.39
CA MET A 119 19.28 0.20 2.32
C MET A 119 20.20 -0.31 3.44
N GLU A 120 20.58 -1.59 3.41
CA GLU A 120 21.45 -2.24 4.40
C GLU A 120 20.91 -2.13 5.85
N LEU A 121 19.59 -2.28 6.03
CA LEU A 121 18.87 -2.07 7.30
C LEU A 121 18.52 -3.38 8.03
N GLU A 122 19.40 -4.39 7.98
CA GLU A 122 19.12 -5.75 8.46
C GLU A 122 18.77 -5.83 9.96
N HIS A 123 19.29 -4.90 10.75
CA HIS A 123 19.11 -4.83 12.20
C HIS A 123 17.96 -3.90 12.64
N VAL A 124 17.30 -3.25 11.68
CA VAL A 124 16.22 -2.29 11.98
C VAL A 124 14.93 -3.05 12.29
N PRO A 125 14.22 -2.70 13.37
CA PRO A 125 12.94 -3.32 13.69
C PRO A 125 11.91 -3.09 12.58
N VAL A 126 11.30 -4.19 12.12
CA VAL A 126 10.27 -4.21 11.08
C VAL A 126 8.92 -4.58 11.68
N THR A 127 7.90 -3.77 11.40
CA THR A 127 6.50 -4.09 11.68
C THR A 127 5.69 -4.04 10.39
N LEU A 128 4.92 -5.08 10.12
CA LEU A 128 4.01 -5.16 8.98
C LEU A 128 2.57 -5.04 9.49
N TRP A 129 1.70 -4.39 8.74
CA TRP A 129 0.33 -4.09 9.13
C TRP A 129 -0.65 -4.57 8.06
N SER A 130 -1.79 -5.09 8.51
CA SER A 130 -2.96 -5.38 7.69
C SER A 130 -4.22 -5.20 8.54
N ASP A 131 -5.32 -4.79 7.93
CA ASP A 131 -6.63 -4.67 8.55
C ASP A 131 -7.49 -5.95 8.37
N SER A 132 -6.99 -6.91 7.59
CA SER A 132 -7.66 -8.18 7.29
C SER A 132 -7.43 -9.22 8.39
N GLN A 133 -8.40 -9.33 9.31
CA GLN A 133 -8.39 -10.33 10.39
C GLN A 133 -8.27 -11.77 9.87
N VAL A 134 -8.85 -12.05 8.70
CA VAL A 134 -8.77 -13.37 8.05
C VAL A 134 -7.33 -13.69 7.65
N VAL A 135 -6.63 -12.74 7.04
CA VAL A 135 -5.22 -12.93 6.64
C VAL A 135 -4.34 -13.07 7.86
N ILE A 136 -4.54 -12.25 8.89
CA ILE A 136 -3.80 -12.35 10.16
C ILE A 136 -4.00 -13.74 10.78
N ALA A 137 -5.23 -14.26 10.80
CA ALA A 137 -5.53 -15.58 11.33
C ALA A 137 -4.83 -16.69 10.53
N TRP A 138 -4.87 -16.63 9.19
CA TRP A 138 -4.17 -17.59 8.33
C TRP A 138 -2.67 -17.58 8.54
N LEU A 139 -2.05 -16.41 8.62
CA LEU A 139 -0.60 -16.28 8.83
C LEU A 139 -0.17 -16.84 10.19
N LYS A 140 -0.97 -16.59 11.24
CA LYS A 140 -0.74 -17.16 12.58
C LYS A 140 -0.88 -18.68 12.58
N ALA A 141 -1.87 -19.23 11.87
CA ALA A 141 -2.09 -20.67 11.80
C ALA A 141 -0.94 -21.43 11.11
N VAL A 142 -0.26 -20.80 10.15
CA VAL A 142 0.87 -21.39 9.40
C VAL A 142 2.21 -21.25 10.15
N GLY A 143 2.24 -20.56 11.30
CA GLY A 143 3.46 -20.40 12.11
C GLY A 143 4.48 -19.43 11.50
N LEU A 144 4.07 -18.57 10.56
CA LEU A 144 4.93 -17.49 10.08
C LEU A 144 5.18 -16.51 11.24
N PRO A 145 6.42 -16.00 11.39
CA PRO A 145 6.75 -15.10 12.50
C PRO A 145 5.81 -13.90 12.50
N ALA A 146 5.40 -13.50 13.71
CA ALA A 146 4.39 -12.50 14.08
C ALA A 146 4.71 -11.04 13.66
N SER A 147 5.27 -10.88 12.46
CA SER A 147 5.64 -9.62 11.85
C SER A 147 4.44 -8.82 11.37
N ILE A 148 3.33 -9.48 11.03
CA ILE A 148 2.07 -8.83 10.62
C ILE A 148 1.17 -8.64 11.85
N ARG A 149 0.94 -7.37 12.20
CA ARG A 149 0.06 -6.90 13.27
C ARG A 149 -1.24 -6.36 12.69
N GLU A 150 -2.28 -6.40 13.52
CA GLU A 150 -3.55 -5.75 13.21
C GLU A 150 -3.37 -4.24 13.29
N GLU A 151 -3.79 -3.52 12.25
CA GLU A 151 -3.86 -2.07 12.30
C GLU A 151 -4.99 -1.66 13.25
N SER A 152 -4.64 -1.29 14.48
CA SER A 152 -5.58 -0.74 15.45
C SER A 152 -5.95 0.69 15.03
N CYS A 153 -6.80 0.78 14.01
CA CYS A 153 -7.59 1.98 13.78
C CYS A 153 -8.58 2.08 14.94
N SER A 154 -8.59 3.21 15.67
CA SER A 154 -9.66 3.57 16.60
C SER A 154 -10.98 3.61 15.83
N ARG A 155 -11.64 2.45 15.69
CA ARG A 155 -12.90 2.30 14.97
C ARG A 155 -14.03 2.81 15.86
N ASP A 156 -14.17 4.13 15.95
CA ASP A 156 -15.45 4.78 16.23
C ASP A 156 -16.35 4.65 14.98
N TYR A 157 -16.66 3.41 14.60
CA TYR A 157 -17.70 3.14 13.61
C TYR A 157 -19.05 3.22 14.35
N LYS A 158 -19.57 4.44 14.52
CA LYS A 158 -20.96 4.63 14.90
C LYS A 158 -21.84 4.00 13.82
N ARG A 159 -22.39 2.83 14.14
CA ARG A 159 -23.56 2.26 13.45
C ARG A 159 -24.63 3.35 13.36
N LYS A 160 -25.06 3.66 12.14
CA LYS A 160 -26.43 4.10 11.85
C LYS A 160 -27.09 2.98 11.07
#